data_AF-A0A381A081-F1
#
_entry.id   AF-A0A381A081-F1
#
_cell.length_a   1.000
_cell.length_b   1.000
_cell.length_c   1.000
_cell.angle_alpha   90.00
_cell.angle_beta   90.00
_cell.angle_gamma   90.00
#
_symmetry.space_group_name_H-M   'P 1'
#
loop_
_entity.id
_entity.type
_entity.pdbx_description
1 polymer ?
#
loop_
_entity_poly.entity_id
_entity_poly.type
_entity_poly.pdbx_seq_one_letter_code
_entity_poly.pdbx_strand_id
1 'polypeptide(L)'
;MKLPAYRQDMGELHNLSIRRGTLTDEDRFAINDHIVQTLIMLKQLPWPRHLERVPDIAANHHEKMDGTGYPRRLPGEALHLTERVMAVADVFEALTAADRPYKLPKTLSESLRIMAVMCKERHLDTELYLYFLRSRIWLAYAQQHMNPSQIDDVDIEALARIAQG
;
A
#
# COMPACT_ATOMS: atom_id res chain seq x y z
N MET A 1 1.96 -12.00 11.10
CA MET A 1 2.48 -10.80 11.79
C MET A 1 3.20 -11.22 13.07
N LYS A 2 4.18 -10.44 13.55
CA LYS A 2 4.86 -10.70 14.82
C LYS A 2 4.00 -10.14 15.97
N LEU A 3 3.78 -10.92 17.03
CA LEU A 3 3.06 -10.45 18.22
C LEU A 3 3.92 -9.44 19.00
N PRO A 4 3.35 -8.31 19.45
CA PRO A 4 4.07 -7.31 20.22
C PRO A 4 4.29 -7.79 21.67
N ALA A 5 5.40 -7.35 22.27
CA ALA A 5 5.89 -7.88 23.54
C ALA A 5 5.07 -7.42 24.77
N TYR A 6 4.47 -6.23 24.73
CA TYR A 6 3.83 -5.61 25.89
C TYR A 6 2.29 -5.59 25.82
N ARG A 7 1.71 -6.52 25.05
CA ARG A 7 0.24 -6.61 24.84
C ARG A 7 -0.56 -6.76 26.15
N GLN A 8 0.06 -7.23 27.23
CA GLN A 8 -0.65 -7.58 28.48
C GLN A 8 -0.73 -6.45 29.52
N ASP A 9 0.08 -5.39 29.45
CA ASP A 9 0.13 -4.35 30.51
C ASP A 9 -0.63 -3.04 30.14
N MET A 10 -1.46 -3.07 29.09
CA MET A 10 -2.07 -1.88 28.47
C MET A 10 -1.09 -0.73 28.12
N GLY A 11 0.21 -1.00 28.20
CA GLY A 11 1.28 -0.11 27.77
C GLY A 11 1.40 1.21 28.55
N GLU A 12 0.73 1.42 29.69
CA GLU A 12 0.62 2.79 30.24
C GLU A 12 1.99 3.44 30.53
N LEU A 13 2.88 2.75 31.26
CA LEU A 13 4.25 3.22 31.50
C LEU A 13 5.12 3.21 30.23
N HIS A 14 4.92 2.24 29.34
CA HIS A 14 5.66 2.13 28.07
C HIS A 14 5.33 3.30 27.14
N ASN A 15 4.04 3.57 26.93
CA ASN A 15 3.49 4.63 26.11
C ASN A 15 3.95 6.01 26.61
N LEU A 16 3.95 6.21 27.94
CA LEU A 16 4.47 7.45 28.55
C LEU A 16 6.00 7.62 28.38
N SER A 17 6.74 6.54 28.12
CA SER A 17 8.19 6.60 27.88
C SER A 17 8.59 6.88 26.43
N ILE A 18 7.64 6.81 25.48
CA ILE A 18 7.91 7.05 24.07
C ILE A 18 8.14 8.54 23.83
N ARG A 19 9.40 8.89 23.54
CA ARG A 19 9.82 10.29 23.33
C ARG A 19 9.42 10.84 21.97
N ARG A 20 9.21 9.97 20.96
CA ARG A 20 8.91 10.35 19.58
C ARG A 20 8.26 9.19 18.83
N GLY A 21 7.26 9.49 18.00
CA GLY A 21 6.52 8.53 17.20
C GLY A 21 5.02 8.71 17.40
N THR A 22 4.21 8.25 16.44
CA THR A 22 2.74 8.33 16.53
C THR A 22 2.09 7.00 16.95
N LEU A 23 2.78 5.87 16.78
CA LEU A 23 2.24 4.53 17.02
C LEU A 23 3.30 3.63 17.66
N THR A 24 2.94 3.00 18.79
CA THR A 24 3.70 1.92 19.42
C THR A 24 3.73 0.66 18.54
N ASP A 25 4.50 -0.36 18.92
CA ASP A 25 4.45 -1.66 18.24
C ASP A 25 3.07 -2.33 18.43
N GLU A 26 2.45 -2.13 19.59
CA GLU A 26 1.11 -2.60 19.93
C GLU A 26 0.04 -1.90 19.10
N ASP A 27 0.09 -0.57 18.97
CA ASP A 27 -0.85 0.20 18.14
C ASP A 27 -0.73 -0.20 16.67
N ARG A 28 0.51 -0.35 16.18
CA ARG A 28 0.77 -0.79 14.81
C ARG A 28 0.28 -2.21 14.57
N PHE A 29 0.43 -3.11 15.55
CA PHE A 29 -0.16 -4.44 15.46
C PHE A 29 -1.69 -4.38 15.35
N ALA A 30 -2.34 -3.59 16.21
CA ALA A 30 -3.79 -3.45 16.22
C ALA A 30 -4.33 -2.85 14.92
N ILE A 31 -3.65 -1.84 14.37
CA ILE A 31 -3.99 -1.26 13.07
C ILE A 31 -3.83 -2.30 11.96
N ASN A 32 -2.70 -3.00 11.90
CA ASN A 32 -2.45 -4.00 10.85
C ASN A 32 -3.39 -5.21 10.94
N ASP A 33 -4.00 -5.46 12.10
CA ASP A 33 -4.98 -6.54 12.30
C ASP A 33 -6.24 -6.38 11.42
N HIS A 34 -6.54 -5.19 10.93
CA HIS A 34 -7.67 -4.96 10.01
C HIS A 34 -7.62 -5.88 8.78
N ILE A 35 -6.42 -6.22 8.30
CA ILE A 35 -6.24 -7.13 7.16
C ILE A 35 -6.57 -8.57 7.52
N VAL A 36 -6.20 -9.00 8.73
CA VAL A 36 -6.56 -10.33 9.23
C VAL A 36 -8.07 -10.42 9.43
N GLN A 37 -8.69 -9.39 10.01
CA GLN A 37 -10.14 -9.33 10.16
C GLN A 37 -10.86 -9.34 8.80
N THR A 38 -10.36 -8.58 7.83
CA THR A 38 -10.88 -8.59 6.44
C THR A 38 -10.84 -9.99 5.85
N LEU A 39 -9.71 -10.71 5.98
CA LEU A 39 -9.59 -12.08 5.50
C LEU A 39 -10.59 -13.03 6.16
N ILE A 40 -10.76 -12.94 7.48
CA ILE A 40 -11.70 -13.77 8.24
C ILE A 40 -13.13 -13.51 7.77
N MET A 41 -13.54 -12.24 7.69
CA MET A 41 -14.88 -11.84 7.27
C MET A 41 -15.17 -12.30 5.84
N LEU A 42 -14.26 -12.01 4.90
CA LEU A 42 -14.49 -12.34 3.49
C LEU A 42 -14.47 -13.86 3.25
N LYS A 43 -13.69 -14.64 3.99
CA LYS A 43 -13.70 -16.11 3.86
C LYS A 43 -15.00 -16.78 4.32
N GLN A 44 -15.83 -16.09 5.09
CA GLN A 44 -17.13 -16.62 5.51
C GLN A 44 -18.24 -16.40 4.46
N LEU A 45 -17.99 -15.60 3.44
CA LEU A 45 -18.98 -15.32 2.40
C LEU A 45 -18.99 -16.42 1.32
N PRO A 46 -20.17 -16.78 0.79
CA PRO A 46 -20.30 -17.79 -0.26
C PRO A 46 -19.94 -17.20 -1.63
N TRP A 47 -18.64 -17.08 -1.91
CA TRP A 47 -18.17 -16.54 -3.18
C TRP A 47 -18.51 -17.45 -4.37
N PRO A 48 -18.98 -16.89 -5.50
CA PRO A 48 -18.98 -17.63 -6.75
C PRO A 48 -17.53 -17.89 -7.19
N ARG A 49 -17.31 -18.96 -7.97
CA ARG A 49 -15.96 -19.42 -8.38
C ARG A 49 -15.08 -18.31 -8.98
N HIS A 50 -15.65 -17.39 -9.75
CA HIS A 50 -14.88 -16.31 -10.38
C HIS A 50 -14.44 -15.21 -9.40
N LEU A 51 -14.95 -15.19 -8.17
CA LEU A 51 -14.59 -14.25 -7.09
C LEU A 51 -13.95 -14.95 -5.88
N GLU A 52 -13.63 -16.25 -5.97
CA GLU A 52 -13.10 -17.03 -4.85
C GLU A 52 -11.81 -16.45 -4.26
N ARG A 53 -11.07 -15.66 -5.05
CA ARG A 53 -9.81 -15.03 -4.65
C ARG A 53 -9.96 -13.62 -4.04
N VAL A 54 -11.16 -13.05 -4.01
CA VAL A 54 -11.40 -11.72 -3.40
C VAL A 54 -10.85 -11.63 -1.97
N PRO A 55 -11.03 -12.63 -1.08
CA PRO A 55 -10.44 -12.60 0.25
C PRO A 55 -8.91 -12.47 0.24
N ASP A 56 -8.21 -13.18 -0.64
CA ASP A 56 -6.75 -13.11 -0.74
C ASP A 56 -6.28 -11.80 -1.35
N ILE A 57 -6.98 -11.27 -2.37
CA ILE A 57 -6.71 -9.95 -2.96
C ILE A 57 -6.79 -8.86 -1.89
N ALA A 58 -7.87 -8.85 -1.12
CA ALA A 58 -8.06 -7.90 -0.03
C ALA A 58 -7.06 -8.13 1.12
N ALA A 59 -6.64 -9.37 1.38
CA ALA A 59 -5.74 -9.65 2.49
C ALA A 59 -4.25 -9.47 2.17
N ASN A 60 -3.88 -9.46 0.89
CA ASN A 60 -2.47 -9.42 0.46
C ASN A 60 -2.01 -8.06 -0.08
N HIS A 61 -2.88 -7.05 -0.15
CA HIS A 61 -2.48 -5.76 -0.75
C HIS A 61 -1.42 -4.98 0.05
N HIS A 62 -1.12 -5.37 1.29
CA HIS A 62 0.03 -4.88 2.07
C HIS A 62 1.23 -5.85 2.10
N GLU A 63 1.16 -6.96 1.37
CA GLU A 63 2.35 -7.76 1.10
C GLU A 63 3.27 -6.99 0.15
N LYS A 64 4.57 -7.25 0.26
CA LYS A 64 5.61 -6.54 -0.48
C LYS A 64 6.44 -7.52 -1.29
N MET A 65 7.01 -7.06 -2.40
CA MET A 65 7.79 -7.93 -3.28
C MET A 65 9.08 -8.50 -2.64
N ASP A 66 9.58 -7.86 -1.59
CA ASP A 66 10.72 -8.30 -0.78
C ASP A 66 10.34 -9.26 0.36
N GLY A 67 9.06 -9.54 0.57
CA GLY A 67 8.56 -10.39 1.66
C GLY A 67 8.52 -9.71 3.03
N THR A 68 8.81 -8.41 3.15
CA THR A 68 8.75 -7.68 4.43
C THR A 68 7.36 -7.14 4.77
N GLY A 69 6.38 -7.39 3.89
CA GLY A 69 4.99 -6.98 4.04
C GLY A 69 4.22 -7.74 5.14
N TYR A 70 2.91 -7.60 5.13
CA TYR A 70 2.03 -8.22 6.12
C TYR A 70 0.66 -8.55 5.48
N PRO A 71 -0.11 -9.50 6.04
CA PRO A 71 0.06 -10.15 7.33
C PRO A 71 0.87 -11.46 7.32
N ARG A 72 1.04 -12.08 6.16
CA ARG A 72 1.64 -13.41 5.96
C ARG A 72 3.13 -13.36 5.63
N ARG A 73 3.67 -12.22 5.19
CA ARG A 73 5.07 -12.06 4.74
C ARG A 73 5.38 -12.94 3.54
N LEU A 74 4.49 -12.89 2.55
CA LEU A 74 4.65 -13.66 1.33
C LEU A 74 5.77 -13.04 0.48
N PRO A 75 6.69 -13.85 -0.07
CA PRO A 75 7.63 -13.33 -1.04
C PRO A 75 6.88 -12.94 -2.33
N GLY A 76 7.43 -12.00 -3.10
CA GLY A 76 6.77 -11.47 -4.28
C GLY A 76 6.31 -12.55 -5.27
N GLU A 77 7.09 -13.61 -5.48
CA GLU A 77 6.74 -14.74 -6.35
C GLU A 77 5.47 -15.50 -5.92
N ALA A 78 5.09 -15.45 -4.64
CA ALA A 78 3.88 -16.07 -4.12
C ALA A 78 2.63 -15.18 -4.30
N LEU A 79 2.80 -13.91 -4.65
CA LEU A 79 1.70 -12.99 -4.92
C LEU A 79 1.24 -13.13 -6.36
N HIS A 80 -0.06 -13.28 -6.56
CA HIS A 80 -0.71 -13.26 -7.86
C HIS A 80 -0.81 -11.83 -8.40
N LEU A 81 -0.93 -11.72 -9.73
CA LEU A 81 -1.03 -10.43 -10.43
C LEU A 81 -2.09 -9.50 -9.83
N THR A 82 -3.29 -10.00 -9.52
CA THR A 82 -4.39 -9.19 -8.96
C THR A 82 -4.07 -8.59 -7.60
N GLU A 83 -3.25 -9.27 -6.79
CA GLU A 83 -2.82 -8.78 -5.47
C GLU A 83 -1.79 -7.66 -5.63
N ARG A 84 -0.85 -7.83 -6.57
CA ARG A 84 0.14 -6.81 -6.92
C ARG A 84 -0.52 -5.57 -7.54
N VAL A 85 -1.55 -5.76 -8.36
CA VAL A 85 -2.39 -4.67 -8.92
C VAL A 85 -3.09 -3.90 -7.81
N MET A 86 -3.70 -4.59 -6.85
CA MET A 86 -4.36 -3.94 -5.72
C MET A 86 -3.37 -3.09 -4.91
N ALA A 87 -2.17 -3.61 -4.62
CA ALA A 87 -1.14 -2.85 -3.90
C ALA A 87 -0.71 -1.57 -4.63
N VAL A 88 -0.51 -1.64 -5.95
CA VAL A 88 -0.17 -0.45 -6.77
C VAL A 88 -1.32 0.58 -6.76
N ALA A 89 -2.56 0.12 -6.92
CA ALA A 89 -3.74 0.98 -6.94
C ALA A 89 -3.98 1.67 -5.59
N ASP A 90 -3.92 0.90 -4.49
CA ASP A 90 -4.09 1.39 -3.11
C ASP A 90 -3.05 2.45 -2.76
N VAL A 91 -1.76 2.19 -3.06
CA VAL A 91 -0.69 3.16 -2.81
C VAL A 91 -0.89 4.44 -3.63
N PHE A 92 -1.25 4.33 -4.91
CA PHE A 92 -1.47 5.50 -5.76
C PHE A 92 -2.63 6.37 -5.25
N GLU A 93 -3.77 5.75 -4.92
CA GLU A 93 -4.93 6.43 -4.35
C GLU A 93 -4.55 7.12 -3.04
N ALA A 94 -3.91 6.38 -2.12
CA ALA A 94 -3.55 6.89 -0.80
C ALA A 94 -2.56 8.08 -0.85
N LEU A 95 -1.69 8.13 -1.87
CA LEU A 95 -0.75 9.24 -2.07
C LEU A 95 -1.43 10.47 -2.69
N THR A 96 -2.42 10.26 -3.55
CA THR A 96 -3.09 11.32 -4.31
C THR A 96 -4.35 11.87 -3.64
N ALA A 97 -4.87 11.19 -2.63
CA ALA A 97 -6.03 11.60 -1.84
C ALA A 97 -5.88 13.01 -1.25
N ALA A 98 -6.83 13.89 -1.56
CA ALA A 98 -6.82 15.30 -1.19
C ALA A 98 -7.59 15.63 0.11
N ASP A 99 -8.29 14.66 0.65
CA ASP A 99 -9.23 14.78 1.76
C ASP A 99 -8.59 14.56 3.15
N ARG A 100 -7.26 14.39 3.20
CA ARG A 100 -6.53 14.12 4.46
C ARG A 100 -6.28 15.42 5.23
N PRO A 101 -6.90 15.66 6.41
CA PRO A 101 -6.85 16.94 7.13
C PRO A 101 -5.45 17.40 7.55
N TYR A 102 -4.51 16.46 7.64
CA TYR A 102 -3.19 16.65 8.23
C TYR A 102 -2.04 16.72 7.20
N LYS A 103 -2.33 16.57 5.90
CA LYS A 103 -1.32 16.61 4.84
C LYS A 103 -1.85 17.31 3.60
N LEU A 104 -1.02 18.17 3.02
CA LEU A 104 -1.29 18.69 1.68
C LEU A 104 -1.32 17.51 0.69
N PRO A 105 -2.27 17.52 -0.26
CA PRO A 105 -2.32 16.53 -1.32
C PRO A 105 -1.01 16.53 -2.11
N LYS A 106 -0.49 15.35 -2.45
CA LYS A 106 0.70 15.24 -3.29
C LYS A 106 0.35 15.50 -4.75
N THR A 107 1.31 16.01 -5.50
CA THR A 107 1.17 16.14 -6.96
C THR A 107 1.33 14.77 -7.63
N LEU A 108 0.97 14.67 -8.91
CA LEU A 108 1.15 13.44 -9.69
C LEU A 108 2.62 13.05 -9.80
N SER A 109 3.47 14.01 -10.13
CA SER A 109 4.90 13.75 -10.26
C SER A 109 5.51 13.27 -8.93
N GLU A 110 5.11 13.86 -7.80
CA GLU A 110 5.56 13.44 -6.47
C GLU A 110 5.07 12.03 -6.12
N SER A 111 3.79 11.74 -6.34
CA SER A 111 3.19 10.44 -6.01
C SER A 111 3.82 9.31 -6.82
N LEU A 112 3.97 9.50 -8.14
CA LEU A 112 4.60 8.52 -9.01
C LEU A 112 6.09 8.36 -8.70
N ARG A 113 6.78 9.42 -8.26
CA ARG A 113 8.18 9.34 -7.81
C ARG A 113 8.32 8.50 -6.54
N ILE A 114 7.43 8.68 -5.56
CA ILE A 114 7.41 7.85 -4.35
C ILE A 114 7.23 6.37 -4.73
N MET A 115 6.28 6.08 -5.61
CA MET A 115 6.05 4.71 -6.10
C MET A 115 7.27 4.14 -6.84
N ALA A 116 7.99 4.94 -7.64
CA ALA A 116 9.22 4.51 -8.29
C ALA A 116 10.29 4.11 -7.26
N VAL A 117 10.45 4.89 -6.19
CA VAL A 117 11.36 4.55 -5.08
C VAL A 117 10.90 3.27 -4.37
N MET A 118 9.60 3.09 -4.16
CA MET A 118 9.06 1.84 -3.60
C MET A 118 9.34 0.62 -4.49
N CYS A 119 9.40 0.78 -5.82
CA CYS A 119 9.82 -0.30 -6.73
C CYS A 119 11.30 -0.63 -6.55
N LYS A 120 12.17 0.39 -6.48
CA LYS A 120 13.61 0.23 -6.18
C LYS A 120 13.85 -0.49 -4.85
N GLU A 121 13.06 -0.15 -3.83
CA GLU A 121 13.08 -0.81 -2.51
C GLU A 121 12.40 -2.19 -2.50
N ARG A 122 11.91 -2.67 -3.64
CA ARG A 122 11.18 -3.94 -3.79
C ARG A 122 9.93 -4.04 -2.90
N HIS A 123 9.28 -2.92 -2.64
CA HIS A 123 7.97 -2.90 -2.00
C HIS A 123 6.85 -3.17 -3.01
N LEU A 124 6.94 -2.59 -4.21
CA LEU A 124 5.98 -2.75 -5.31
C LEU A 124 6.60 -3.56 -6.46
N ASP A 125 5.74 -4.14 -7.31
CA ASP A 125 6.15 -4.84 -8.52
C ASP A 125 6.58 -3.83 -9.60
N THR A 126 7.88 -3.85 -9.94
CA THR A 126 8.47 -2.92 -10.90
C THR A 126 7.87 -3.03 -12.30
N GLU A 127 7.64 -4.25 -12.80
CA GLU A 127 7.10 -4.44 -14.16
C GLU A 127 5.67 -3.90 -14.24
N LEU A 128 4.87 -4.16 -13.20
CA LEU A 128 3.52 -3.66 -13.11
C LEU A 128 3.46 -2.14 -12.97
N TYR A 129 4.35 -1.55 -12.16
CA TYR A 129 4.48 -0.09 -12.05
C TYR A 129 4.87 0.53 -13.39
N LEU A 130 5.82 -0.06 -14.13
CA LEU A 130 6.22 0.44 -15.46
C LEU A 130 5.07 0.38 -16.46
N TYR A 131 4.26 -0.69 -16.44
CA TYR A 131 3.05 -0.78 -17.24
C TYR A 131 2.04 0.32 -16.86
N PHE A 132 1.77 0.48 -15.57
CA PHE A 132 0.90 1.54 -15.05
C PHE A 132 1.37 2.93 -15.47
N LEU A 133 2.67 3.19 -15.36
CA LEU A 133 3.29 4.46 -15.72
C LEU A 133 3.18 4.75 -17.23
N ARG A 134 3.52 3.79 -18.09
CA ARG A 134 3.54 3.96 -19.55
C ARG A 134 2.14 3.97 -20.18
N SER A 135 1.20 3.22 -19.62
CA SER A 135 -0.20 3.20 -20.08
C SER A 135 -0.95 4.50 -19.77
N ARG A 136 -0.41 5.34 -18.88
CA ARG A 136 -1.03 6.60 -18.42
C ARG A 136 -2.43 6.42 -17.82
N ILE A 137 -2.75 5.23 -17.30
CA ILE A 137 -4.00 4.97 -16.59
C ILE A 137 -4.12 5.91 -15.36
N TRP A 138 -3.00 6.23 -14.72
CA TRP A 138 -2.93 7.24 -13.65
C TRP A 138 -3.44 8.61 -14.08
N LEU A 139 -3.22 9.03 -15.32
CA LEU A 139 -3.66 10.35 -15.81
C LEU A 139 -5.17 10.37 -16.01
N ALA A 140 -5.73 9.29 -16.57
CA ALA A 140 -7.18 9.15 -16.72
C ALA A 140 -7.89 9.16 -15.36
N TYR A 141 -7.33 8.46 -14.35
CA TYR A 141 -7.81 8.52 -12.98
C TYR A 141 -7.71 9.95 -12.41
N ALA A 142 -6.55 10.60 -12.56
CA ALA A 142 -6.30 11.93 -12.02
C ALA A 142 -7.27 12.98 -12.55
N GLN A 143 -7.55 12.96 -13.85
CA GLN A 143 -8.50 13.87 -14.49
C GLN A 143 -9.92 13.72 -13.96
N GLN A 144 -10.29 12.54 -13.46
CA GLN A 144 -11.63 12.26 -12.93
C GLN A 144 -11.74 12.51 -11.42
N HIS A 145 -10.67 12.27 -10.67
CA HIS A 145 -10.75 12.13 -9.21
C HIS A 145 -9.81 13.06 -8.43
N MET A 146 -8.78 13.64 -9.04
CA MET A 146 -7.85 14.53 -8.35
C MET A 146 -8.20 16.01 -8.58
N ASN A 147 -7.74 16.87 -7.67
CA ASN A 147 -7.88 18.30 -7.89
C ASN A 147 -6.97 18.74 -9.05
N PRO A 148 -7.41 19.66 -9.93
CA PRO A 148 -6.60 20.16 -11.03
C PRO A 148 -5.23 20.71 -10.62
N SER A 149 -5.11 21.26 -9.41
CA SER A 149 -3.84 21.78 -8.86
C SER A 149 -2.81 20.69 -8.53
N GLN A 150 -3.20 19.43 -8.44
CA GLN A 150 -2.30 18.29 -8.21
C GLN A 150 -1.77 17.69 -9.51
N ILE A 151 -2.35 18.05 -10.66
CA ILE A 151 -2.04 17.46 -11.96
C ILE A 151 -0.92 18.29 -12.60
N ASP A 152 0.31 17.92 -12.30
CA ASP A 152 1.53 18.51 -12.85
C ASP A 152 2.15 17.64 -13.96
N ASP A 153 3.17 18.18 -14.64
CA ASP A 153 3.88 17.45 -15.71
C ASP A 153 4.70 16.29 -15.14
N VAL A 154 4.62 15.14 -15.82
CA VAL A 154 5.26 13.89 -15.39
C VAL A 154 6.29 13.42 -16.42
N ASP A 155 7.56 13.36 -16.03
CA ASP A 155 8.63 12.73 -16.81
C ASP A 155 8.65 11.22 -16.58
N ILE A 156 7.95 10.50 -17.46
CA ILE A 156 7.82 9.03 -17.45
C ILE A 156 9.18 8.34 -17.53
N GLU A 157 10.12 8.85 -18.34
CA GLU A 157 11.40 8.19 -18.56
C GLU A 157 12.34 8.36 -17.37
N ALA A 158 12.31 9.54 -16.72
CA ALA A 158 13.02 9.73 -15.45
C ALA A 158 12.50 8.81 -14.36
N LEU A 159 11.18 8.65 -14.23
CA LEU A 159 10.57 7.77 -13.25
C LEU A 159 10.85 6.28 -13.52
N ALA A 160 10.81 5.86 -14.79
CA ALA A 160 11.17 4.49 -15.17
C ALA A 160 12.61 4.15 -14.78
N ARG A 161 13.55 5.07 -15.00
CA ARG A 161 14.96 4.91 -14.57
C ARG A 161 15.10 4.76 -13.06
N ILE A 162 14.32 5.51 -12.27
CA ILE A 162 14.33 5.40 -10.80
C ILE A 162 13.81 4.03 -10.35
N ALA A 163 12.76 3.52 -10.99
CA ALA A 163 12.15 2.25 -10.61
C ALA A 163 13.02 1.02 -10.95
N GLN A 164 13.88 1.15 -11.98
CA GLN A 164 14.71 0.05 -12.49
C GLN A 164 16.14 0.01 -11.92
N GLY A 165 16.65 1.11 -11.36
CA GLY A 165 18.01 1.21 -10.82
C GLY A 165 18.02 1.24 -9.30
#